data_AF-A0AAW6NHB4-F1
#
_entry.id   AF-A0AAW6NHB4-F1
#
_cell.length_a   1.000
_cell.length_b   1.000
_cell.length_c   1.000
_cell.angle_alpha   90.00
_cell.angle_beta   90.00
_cell.angle_gamma   90.00
#
_symmetry.space_group_name_H-M   'P 1'
#
loop_
_entity.id
_entity.type
_entity.pdbx_description
1 polymer ?
#
loop_
_entity_poly.entity_id
_entity_poly.type
_entity_poly.pdbx_seq_one_letter_code
_entity_poly.pdbx_strand_id
1 'polypeptide(L)'
;MPDTELSKDPSSQELADTRTAWAEDRTILANERTFAGWMRTGMACIALALGLKAIFKDTNYPLIAKGVAEIFIVVAILIFWAAATKCRQAQKRMNDHDVEAQSHQRMMVLAFVLTFGAVATGVILWLL
;
A
#
# COMPACT_ATOMS: atom_id res chain seq x y z
N MET A 1 7.81 -22.14 7.00
CA MET A 1 6.48 -22.58 7.46
C MET A 1 6.66 -23.79 8.35
N PRO A 2 6.11 -23.81 9.58
CA PRO A 2 6.01 -25.05 10.33
C PRO A 2 5.16 -26.03 9.52
N ASP A 3 5.51 -27.31 9.59
CA ASP A 3 4.88 -28.36 8.80
C ASP A 3 3.37 -28.32 9.03
N THR A 4 2.61 -28.00 7.98
CA THR A 4 1.13 -28.12 8.01
C THR A 4 0.69 -29.57 8.14
N GLU A 5 1.62 -30.51 7.95
CA GLU A 5 1.46 -31.92 8.25
C GLU A 5 1.78 -32.18 9.72
N LEU A 6 0.73 -32.09 10.54
CA LEU A 6 0.76 -32.61 11.91
C LEU A 6 1.10 -34.11 11.86
N SER A 7 1.85 -34.57 12.86
CA SER A 7 2.03 -36.00 13.08
C SER A 7 0.68 -36.70 13.32
N LYS A 8 0.61 -38.02 13.09
CA LYS A 8 -0.65 -38.81 13.17
C LYS A 8 -1.33 -38.72 14.55
N ASP A 9 -0.58 -38.40 15.60
CA ASP A 9 -1.08 -38.16 16.96
C ASP A 9 -0.30 -36.97 17.57
N PRO A 10 -0.69 -35.72 17.22
CA PRO A 10 0.12 -34.55 17.48
C PRO A 10 0.10 -34.17 18.95
N SER A 11 1.28 -33.84 19.46
CA SER A 11 1.46 -33.35 20.82
C SER A 11 0.75 -31.99 21.03
N SER A 12 0.48 -31.67 22.30
CA SER A 12 -0.06 -30.36 22.68
C SER A 12 0.82 -29.20 22.18
N GLN A 13 2.14 -29.42 22.07
CA GLN A 13 3.08 -28.41 21.58
C GLN A 13 2.94 -28.21 20.08
N GLU A 14 2.92 -29.28 19.27
CA GLU A 14 2.73 -29.19 17.81
C GLU A 14 1.41 -28.48 17.45
N LEU A 15 0.34 -28.75 18.20
CA LEU A 15 -0.94 -28.07 18.03
C LEU A 15 -0.87 -26.58 18.41
N ALA A 16 -0.11 -26.22 19.45
CA ALA A 16 0.07 -24.84 19.87
C ALA A 16 0.87 -24.03 18.83
N ASP A 17 1.94 -24.62 18.28
CA ASP A 17 2.79 -23.99 17.27
C ASP A 17 2.00 -23.76 15.97
N THR A 18 1.25 -24.77 15.52
CA THR A 18 0.39 -24.66 14.32
C THR A 18 -0.67 -23.56 14.47
N ARG A 19 -1.31 -23.46 15.64
CA ARG A 19 -2.30 -22.39 15.92
C ARG A 19 -1.66 -21.01 15.89
N THR A 20 -0.44 -20.89 16.39
CA THR A 20 0.33 -19.63 16.39
C THR A 20 0.66 -19.22 14.97
N ALA A 21 1.16 -20.15 14.15
CA ALA A 21 1.45 -19.90 12.74
C ALA A 21 0.19 -19.47 11.94
N TRP A 22 -0.95 -20.12 12.17
CA TRP A 22 -2.21 -19.72 11.54
C TRP A 22 -2.75 -18.36 12.05
N ALA A 23 -2.43 -17.97 13.29
CA ALA A 23 -2.79 -16.65 13.79
C ALA A 23 -1.93 -15.55 13.15
N GLU A 24 -0.64 -15.82 12.94
CA GLU A 24 0.29 -14.93 12.25
C GLU A 24 -0.09 -14.74 10.77
N ASP A 25 -0.39 -15.82 10.05
CA ASP A 25 -0.80 -15.76 8.63
C ASP A 25 -2.06 -14.89 8.43
N ARG A 26 -3.07 -15.04 9.31
CA ARG A 26 -4.26 -14.17 9.30
C ARG A 26 -3.92 -12.70 9.53
N THR A 27 -2.94 -12.43 10.39
CA THR A 27 -2.48 -11.06 10.68
C THR A 27 -1.78 -10.45 9.47
N ILE A 28 -0.96 -11.23 8.77
CA ILE A 28 -0.31 -10.83 7.52
C ILE A 28 -1.35 -10.54 6.43
N LEU A 29 -2.30 -11.44 6.19
CA LEU A 29 -3.36 -11.25 5.20
C LEU A 29 -4.22 -10.01 5.50
N ALA A 30 -4.50 -9.73 6.77
CA ALA A 30 -5.20 -8.51 7.18
C ALA A 30 -4.38 -7.25 6.87
N ASN A 31 -3.05 -7.29 7.09
CA ASN A 31 -2.15 -6.19 6.75
C ASN A 31 -2.07 -5.97 5.23
N GLU A 32 -1.97 -7.03 4.43
CA GLU A 32 -1.98 -6.94 2.96
C GLU A 32 -3.27 -6.33 2.42
N ARG A 33 -4.42 -6.72 2.98
CA ARG A 33 -5.71 -6.12 2.64
C ARG A 33 -5.75 -4.62 2.98
N THR A 34 -5.20 -4.25 4.13
CA THR A 34 -5.09 -2.85 4.54
C THR A 34 -4.21 -2.08 3.57
N PHE A 35 -3.05 -2.61 3.21
CA PHE A 35 -2.18 -2.03 2.19
C PHE A 35 -2.91 -1.80 0.87
N ALA A 36 -3.57 -2.83 0.33
CA ALA A 36 -4.32 -2.73 -0.92
C ALA A 36 -5.43 -1.67 -0.85
N GLY A 37 -6.08 -1.54 0.31
CA GLY A 37 -7.05 -0.48 0.57
C GLY A 37 -6.43 0.92 0.45
N TRP A 38 -5.24 1.13 1.01
CA TRP A 38 -4.52 2.40 0.91
C TRP A 38 -4.01 2.68 -0.50
N MET A 39 -3.57 1.65 -1.23
CA MET A 39 -3.19 1.83 -2.63
C MET A 39 -4.39 2.30 -3.47
N ARG A 40 -5.57 1.76 -3.21
CA ARG A 40 -6.82 2.20 -3.87
C ARG A 40 -7.15 3.66 -3.58
N THR A 41 -7.03 4.11 -2.32
CA THR A 41 -7.33 5.50 -1.98
C THR A 41 -6.33 6.47 -2.61
N GLY A 42 -5.04 6.14 -2.64
CA GLY A 42 -4.04 6.95 -3.33
C GLY A 42 -4.28 7.04 -4.85
N MET A 43 -4.66 5.94 -5.51
CA MET A 43 -5.04 5.96 -6.94
C MET A 43 -6.30 6.81 -7.19
N ALA A 44 -7.28 6.79 -6.28
CA ALA A 44 -8.46 7.64 -6.38
C ALA A 44 -8.10 9.14 -6.30
N CYS A 45 -7.13 9.52 -5.46
CA CYS A 45 -6.62 10.89 -5.41
C CYS A 45 -5.97 11.31 -6.75
N ILE A 46 -5.20 10.43 -7.40
CA ILE A 46 -4.63 10.71 -8.73
C ILE A 46 -5.74 10.88 -9.78
N ALA A 47 -6.73 9.99 -9.79
CA ALA A 47 -7.86 10.08 -10.70
C ALA A 47 -8.64 11.40 -10.52
N LEU A 48 -8.80 11.85 -9.27
CA LEU A 48 -9.44 13.13 -8.95
C LEU A 48 -8.60 14.32 -9.43
N ALA A 49 -7.28 14.28 -9.27
CA ALA A 49 -6.38 15.32 -9.81
C ALA A 49 -6.51 15.47 -11.33
N LEU A 50 -6.58 14.34 -12.06
CA LEU A 50 -6.81 14.31 -13.50
C LEU A 50 -8.21 14.84 -13.87
N GLY A 51 -9.24 14.47 -13.11
CA GLY A 51 -10.60 14.97 -13.30
C GLY A 51 -10.71 16.48 -13.11
N LEU A 52 -10.09 17.02 -12.05
CA LEU A 52 -10.06 18.46 -11.78
C LEU A 52 -9.35 19.23 -12.90
N LYS A 53 -8.21 18.73 -13.40
CA LYS A 53 -7.52 19.30 -14.56
C LYS A 53 -8.46 19.40 -15.78
N ALA A 54 -9.20 18.33 -16.07
CA ALA A 54 -10.10 18.29 -17.21
C ALA A 54 -11.26 19.28 -17.08
N ILE A 55 -11.82 19.41 -15.87
CA ILE A 55 -12.94 20.32 -15.58
C ILE A 55 -12.50 21.78 -15.69
N PHE A 56 -11.29 22.10 -15.22
CA PHE A 56 -10.80 23.48 -15.15
C PHE A 56 -9.98 23.93 -16.36
N LYS A 57 -10.01 23.19 -17.47
CA LYS A 57 -9.18 23.48 -18.66
C LYS A 57 -9.36 24.90 -19.20
N ASP A 58 -10.58 25.45 -19.14
CA ASP A 58 -10.94 26.77 -19.70
C ASP A 58 -11.20 27.83 -18.62
N THR A 59 -10.68 27.64 -17.40
CA THR A 59 -10.88 28.61 -16.32
C THR A 59 -10.04 29.88 -16.51
N ASN A 60 -10.57 31.02 -16.09
CA ASN A 60 -9.85 32.30 -16.05
C ASN A 60 -8.68 32.32 -15.05
N TYR A 61 -8.61 31.33 -14.15
CA TYR A 61 -7.56 31.22 -13.11
C TYR A 61 -6.81 29.88 -13.17
N PRO A 62 -6.03 29.63 -14.23
CA PRO A 62 -5.38 28.32 -14.46
C PRO A 62 -4.40 27.93 -13.35
N LEU A 63 -3.76 28.92 -12.70
CA LEU A 63 -2.83 28.67 -11.58
C LEU A 63 -3.52 28.05 -10.36
N ILE A 64 -4.72 28.52 -10.02
CA ILE A 64 -5.49 27.99 -8.89
C ILE A 64 -5.94 26.56 -9.19
N ALA A 65 -6.41 26.30 -10.41
CA ALA A 65 -6.79 24.97 -10.85
C ALA A 65 -5.62 23.97 -10.82
N LYS A 66 -4.45 24.37 -11.31
CA LYS A 66 -3.22 23.57 -11.23
C LYS A 66 -2.83 23.29 -9.77
N GLY A 67 -2.88 24.30 -8.91
CA GLY A 67 -2.58 24.15 -7.49
C GLY A 67 -3.48 23.15 -6.75
N VAL A 68 -4.80 23.16 -7.04
CA VAL A 68 -5.73 22.21 -6.41
C VAL A 68 -5.48 20.78 -6.90
N ALA A 69 -5.18 20.57 -8.18
CA ALA A 69 -4.83 19.24 -8.70
C ALA A 69 -3.53 18.70 -8.08
N GLU A 70 -2.51 19.55 -7.90
CA GLU A 70 -1.23 19.20 -7.25
C GLU A 70 -1.42 18.75 -5.80
N ILE A 71 -2.34 19.36 -5.04
CA ILE A 71 -2.64 18.92 -3.66
C ILE A 71 -3.06 17.45 -3.64
N PHE A 72 -3.91 17.01 -4.57
CA PHE A 72 -4.34 15.61 -4.63
C PHE A 72 -3.21 14.65 -5.02
N ILE A 73 -2.27 15.10 -5.86
CA ILE A 73 -1.06 14.32 -6.17
C ILE A 73 -0.17 14.16 -4.93
N VAL A 74 0.07 15.25 -4.19
CA VAL A 74 0.84 15.20 -2.93
C VAL A 74 0.18 14.28 -1.92
N VAL A 75 -1.14 14.38 -1.75
CA VAL A 75 -1.90 13.49 -0.86
C VAL A 75 -1.77 12.03 -1.28
N ALA A 76 -1.84 11.71 -2.57
CA ALA A 76 -1.63 10.35 -3.07
C ALA A 76 -0.24 9.80 -2.70
N ILE A 77 0.82 10.61 -2.87
CA ILE A 77 2.19 10.25 -2.52
C ILE A 77 2.31 9.97 -1.02
N LEU A 78 1.73 10.82 -0.17
CA LEU A 78 1.72 10.63 1.28
C LEU A 78 0.99 9.34 1.68
N ILE A 79 -0.14 9.01 1.04
CA ILE A 79 -0.87 7.76 1.26
C ILE A 79 0.00 6.55 0.90
N PHE A 80 0.65 6.54 -0.27
CA PHE A 80 1.52 5.42 -0.66
C PHE A 80 2.68 5.22 0.30
N TRP A 81 3.33 6.31 0.73
CA TRP A 81 4.44 6.24 1.68
C TRP A 81 4.00 5.76 3.06
N ALA A 82 2.88 6.28 3.57
CA ALA A 82 2.31 5.86 4.84
C ALA A 82 1.89 4.38 4.80
N ALA A 83 1.30 3.91 3.70
CA ALA A 83 0.97 2.49 3.51
C ALA A 83 2.22 1.60 3.54
N ALA A 84 3.26 1.98 2.80
CA ALA A 84 4.52 1.23 2.72
C ALA A 84 5.23 1.16 4.07
N THR A 85 5.33 2.29 4.78
CA THR A 85 5.99 2.36 6.10
C THR A 85 5.24 1.57 7.16
N LYS A 86 3.90 1.65 7.20
CA LYS A 86 3.07 0.89 8.14
C LYS A 86 3.14 -0.61 7.88
N CYS A 87 3.11 -1.03 6.62
CA CYS A 87 3.27 -2.45 6.27
C CYS A 87 4.66 -2.98 6.62
N ARG A 88 5.71 -2.18 6.39
CA ARG A 88 7.07 -2.52 6.82
C ARG A 88 7.15 -2.71 8.32
N GLN A 89 6.53 -1.81 9.08
CA GLN A 89 6.53 -1.86 10.53
C GLN A 89 5.75 -3.07 11.05
N ALA A 90 4.63 -3.43 10.42
CA ALA A 90 3.87 -4.63 10.73
C ALA A 90 4.68 -5.90 10.44
N GLN A 91 5.26 -6.04 9.24
CA GLN A 91 6.08 -7.19 8.88
C GLN A 91 7.34 -7.32 9.74
N LYS A 92 8.04 -6.22 10.04
CA LYS A 92 9.25 -6.24 10.88
C LYS A 92 8.97 -6.76 12.30
N ARG A 93 7.75 -6.59 12.83
CA ARG A 93 7.36 -7.12 14.14
C ARG A 93 7.08 -8.63 14.14
N MET A 94 6.89 -9.24 12.97
CA MET A 94 6.53 -10.65 12.82
C MET A 94 7.69 -11.52 12.30
N ASN A 95 8.74 -10.90 11.76
CA ASN A 95 9.90 -11.56 11.16
C ASN A 95 10.83 -12.32 12.15
N ASP A 96 10.37 -12.64 13.36
CA ASP A 96 11.03 -13.59 14.26
C ASP A 96 10.60 -15.05 13.98
N HIS A 97 9.50 -15.27 13.23
CA HIS A 97 9.04 -16.59 12.81
C HIS A 97 8.77 -16.63 11.30
N ASP A 98 9.35 -17.60 10.61
CA ASP A 98 9.34 -17.75 9.14
C ASP A 98 7.92 -18.03 8.56
N VAL A 99 7.17 -16.96 8.32
CA VAL A 99 5.88 -16.96 7.59
C VAL A 99 6.07 -16.35 6.19
N GLU A 100 5.47 -16.97 5.15
CA GLU A 100 5.49 -16.44 3.78
C GLU A 100 4.60 -15.20 3.64
N ALA A 101 5.08 -14.05 4.12
CA ALA A 101 4.48 -12.77 3.79
C ALA A 101 4.80 -12.39 2.34
N GLN A 102 3.89 -11.70 1.64
CA GLN A 102 4.23 -11.14 0.34
C GLN A 102 5.47 -10.26 0.49
N SER A 103 6.51 -10.57 -0.32
CA SER A 103 7.83 -9.96 -0.19
C SER A 103 7.73 -8.45 -0.04
N HIS A 104 8.26 -7.96 1.09
CA HIS A 104 8.32 -6.55 1.45
C HIS A 104 8.79 -5.65 0.29
N GLN A 105 9.67 -6.19 -0.56
CA GLN A 105 10.19 -5.51 -1.74
C GLN A 105 9.09 -5.23 -2.78
N ARG A 106 8.14 -6.15 -3.00
CA ARG A 106 7.06 -5.96 -3.97
C ARG A 106 6.12 -4.83 -3.57
N MET A 107 5.79 -4.73 -2.29
CA MET A 107 4.95 -3.64 -1.76
C MET A 107 5.67 -2.30 -1.87
N MET A 108 6.97 -2.25 -1.53
CA MET A 108 7.77 -1.03 -1.70
C MET A 108 7.92 -0.65 -3.17
N VAL A 109 8.21 -1.60 -4.06
CA VAL A 109 8.30 -1.35 -5.51
C VAL A 109 6.99 -0.78 -6.04
N LEU A 110 5.83 -1.34 -5.65
CA LEU A 110 4.54 -0.82 -6.04
C LEU A 110 4.31 0.62 -5.55
N ALA A 111 4.63 0.90 -4.28
CA ALA A 111 4.54 2.24 -3.72
C ALA A 111 5.47 3.22 -4.45
N PHE A 112 6.72 2.83 -4.72
CA PHE A 112 7.69 3.65 -5.47
C PHE A 112 7.23 3.94 -6.90
N VAL A 113 6.77 2.92 -7.63
CA VAL A 113 6.27 3.06 -9.00
C VAL A 113 5.06 4.01 -9.03
N LEU A 114 4.13 3.88 -8.08
CA LEU A 114 2.96 4.74 -8.01
C LEU A 114 3.29 6.17 -7.56
N THR A 115 4.23 6.35 -6.62
CA THR A 115 4.76 7.67 -6.26
C THR A 115 5.43 8.33 -7.47
N PHE A 116 6.25 7.59 -8.22
CA PHE A 116 6.89 8.12 -9.42
C PHE A 116 5.85 8.52 -10.48
N GLY A 117 4.84 7.67 -10.73
CA GLY A 117 3.73 7.98 -11.62
C GLY A 117 2.93 9.21 -11.17
N ALA A 118 2.71 9.39 -9.86
CA ALA A 118 2.04 10.56 -9.30
C ALA A 118 2.86 11.83 -9.53
N VAL A 119 4.17 11.82 -9.23
CA VAL A 119 5.08 12.95 -9.49
C VAL A 119 5.12 13.30 -10.97
N ALA A 120 5.28 12.30 -11.86
CA ALA A 120 5.28 12.51 -13.30
C ALA A 120 3.95 13.12 -13.78
N THR A 121 2.82 12.66 -13.21
CA THR A 121 1.50 13.23 -13.49
C THR A 121 1.44 14.69 -13.05
N GLY A 122 1.85 15.02 -11.82
CA GLY A 122 1.91 16.42 -11.34
C GLY A 122 2.72 17.31 -12.28
N VAL A 123 3.95 16.90 -12.63
CA VAL A 123 4.81 17.65 -13.57
C VAL A 123 4.13 17.88 -14.92
N ILE A 124 3.52 16.85 -15.52
CA ILE A 124 2.77 16.99 -16.77
C ILE A 124 1.59 17.95 -16.58
N LEU A 125 0.87 17.84 -15.46
CA LEU A 125 -0.25 18.72 -15.16
C LEU A 125 0.16 20.17 -14.95
N TRP A 126 1.37 20.41 -14.45
CA TRP A 126 1.92 21.75 -14.29
C TRP A 126 2.34 22.37 -15.62
N LEU A 127 3.02 21.59 -16.47
CA LEU A 127 3.56 22.03 -17.76
C LEU A 127 2.48 22.29 -18.83
N LEU A 128 1.40 21.51 -18.82
CA LEU A 128 0.19 21.75 -19.62
C LEU A 128 -0.65 22.84 -18.95
#